data_AF-A0ABC8BFG0-F1
#
_entry.id   AF-A0ABC8BFG0-F1
#
_cell.length_a   1.000
_cell.length_b   1.000
_cell.length_c   1.000
_cell.angle_alpha   90.00
_cell.angle_beta   90.00
_cell.angle_gamma   90.00
#
_symmetry.space_group_name_H-M   'P 1'
#
loop_
_entity.id
_entity.type
_entity.pdbx_description
1 polymer ?
#
loop_
_entity_poly.entity_id
_entity_poly.type
_entity_poly.pdbx_seq_one_letter_code
_entity_poly.pdbx_strand_id
1 'polypeptide(L)'
;MSNQFKPGDLALTKVFDADIPAGSLVELTERIEKGTLIRGKGYAFKAPTPGWYVIHNSSGARTAYGENELIPLRGEFAPEQQKAREAQPA
;
A
#
# COMPACT_ATOMS: atom_id res chain seq x y z
N MET A 1 -8.13 14.84 -13.30
CA MET A 1 -8.68 14.32 -12.02
C MET A 1 -7.50 13.93 -11.15
N SER A 2 -7.18 14.75 -10.15
CA SER A 2 -6.03 14.52 -9.27
C SER A 2 -6.47 13.63 -8.11
N ASN A 3 -6.16 12.33 -8.17
CA ASN A 3 -6.22 11.47 -6.99
C ASN A 3 -5.01 11.80 -6.12
N GLN A 4 -5.11 12.88 -5.33
CA GLN A 4 -4.04 13.28 -4.42
C GLN A 4 -4.07 12.38 -3.19
N PHE A 5 -3.37 11.27 -3.29
CA PHE A 5 -2.93 10.53 -2.11
C PHE A 5 -2.14 11.46 -1.17
N LYS A 6 -2.29 11.26 0.13
CA LYS A 6 -1.47 11.88 1.18
C LYS A 6 -0.95 10.82 2.15
N PRO A 7 0.11 11.12 2.94
CA PRO A 7 0.51 10.25 4.04
C PRO A 7 -0.67 9.97 4.97
N GLY A 8 -0.81 8.71 5.39
CA GLY A 8 -1.91 8.20 6.20
C GLY A 8 -3.15 7.77 5.42
N ASP A 9 -3.21 7.98 4.09
CA ASP A 9 -4.32 7.46 3.30
C ASP A 9 -4.26 5.93 3.18
N LEU A 10 -5.43 5.30 3.17
CA LEU A 10 -5.59 3.89 2.88
C LEU A 10 -5.78 3.67 1.37
N ALA A 11 -5.19 2.60 0.86
CA ALA A 11 -5.30 2.18 -0.53
C ALA A 11 -5.40 0.66 -0.66
N LEU A 12 -5.91 0.19 -1.81
CA LEU A 12 -5.77 -1.19 -2.25
C LEU A 12 -4.65 -1.32 -3.28
N THR A 13 -3.88 -2.40 -3.19
CA THR A 13 -2.91 -2.78 -4.22
C THR A 13 -3.63 -3.33 -5.46
N LYS A 14 -3.19 -2.98 -6.66
CA LYS A 14 -3.69 -3.56 -7.92
C LYS A 14 -2.92 -4.81 -8.35
N VAL A 15 -1.70 -4.96 -7.85
CA VAL A 15 -0.75 -6.01 -8.26
C VAL A 15 -0.15 -6.67 -7.02
N PHE A 16 0.43 -7.86 -7.22
CA PHE A 16 1.25 -8.53 -6.20
C PHE A 16 2.67 -7.95 -6.23
N ASP A 17 3.21 -7.54 -5.09
CA ASP A 17 4.62 -7.14 -4.96
C ASP A 17 5.15 -7.38 -3.54
N ALA A 18 6.42 -7.77 -3.42
CA ALA A 18 7.17 -7.95 -2.17
C ALA A 18 6.34 -8.61 -1.03
N ASP A 19 5.66 -9.71 -1.35
CA ASP A 19 4.80 -10.50 -0.47
C ASP A 19 3.46 -9.86 -0.05
N ILE A 20 3.05 -8.78 -0.71
CA ILE A 20 1.74 -8.15 -0.56
C ILE A 20 0.87 -8.56 -1.76
N PRO A 21 -0.19 -9.37 -1.56
CA PRO A 21 -1.12 -9.73 -2.63
C PRO A 21 -1.82 -8.54 -3.28
N ALA A 22 -2.31 -8.73 -4.50
CA ALA A 22 -3.25 -7.80 -5.11
C ALA A 22 -4.55 -7.74 -4.30
N GLY A 23 -5.16 -6.57 -4.20
CA GLY A 23 -6.35 -6.33 -3.39
C GLY A 23 -6.08 -6.18 -1.89
N SER A 24 -4.82 -6.11 -1.47
CA SER A 24 -4.45 -5.90 -0.07
C SER A 24 -4.62 -4.46 0.37
N LEU A 25 -5.09 -4.28 1.60
CA LEU A 25 -5.19 -2.98 2.27
C LEU A 25 -3.82 -2.51 2.76
N VAL A 26 -3.40 -1.33 2.30
CA VAL A 26 -2.12 -0.72 2.67
C VAL A 26 -2.30 0.73 3.09
N GLU A 27 -1.46 1.19 4.01
CA GLU A 27 -1.37 2.59 4.41
C GLU A 27 -0.20 3.27 3.67
N LEU A 28 -0.44 4.46 3.14
CA LEU A 28 0.58 5.27 2.50
C LEU A 28 1.41 6.03 3.53
N THR A 29 2.74 5.89 3.46
CA THR A 29 3.65 6.48 4.46
C THR A 29 4.43 7.66 3.91
N GLU A 30 5.15 7.45 2.81
CA GLU A 30 6.07 8.45 2.26
C GLU A 30 5.96 8.49 0.73
N ARG A 31 5.94 9.70 0.18
CA ARG A 31 5.89 9.94 -1.26
C ARG A 31 7.23 9.61 -1.91
N ILE A 32 7.17 8.91 -3.04
CA ILE A 32 8.33 8.64 -3.88
C ILE A 32 8.21 9.46 -5.16
N GLU A 33 9.20 10.32 -5.40
CA GLU A 33 9.29 11.07 -6.66
C GLU A 33 10.00 10.26 -7.74
N LYS A 34 9.63 10.50 -9.00
CA LYS A 34 10.34 9.91 -10.15
C LYS A 34 11.84 10.19 -10.06
N GLY A 35 12.65 9.17 -10.31
CA GLY A 35 14.11 9.27 -10.25
C GLY A 35 14.72 9.05 -8.87
N THR A 36 13.89 9.00 -7.81
CA THR A 36 14.34 8.62 -6.46
C THR A 36 15.00 7.25 -6.47
N LEU A 37 16.17 7.13 -5.85
CA LEU A 37 16.88 5.86 -5.75
C LEU A 37 16.26 5.00 -4.63
N ILE A 38 15.51 3.99 -5.02
CA ILE A 38 14.92 2.99 -4.12
C ILE A 38 15.95 1.88 -3.91
N ARG A 39 16.12 1.46 -2.65
CA ARG A 39 17.00 0.35 -2.27
C ARG A 39 16.20 -0.69 -1.50
N GLY A 40 16.25 -1.93 -1.96
CA GLY A 40 15.70 -3.09 -1.26
C GLY A 40 16.76 -4.12 -0.97
N LYS A 41 16.34 -5.30 -0.51
CA LYS A 41 17.26 -6.42 -0.24
C LYS A 41 17.86 -6.92 -1.56
N GLY A 42 19.08 -6.49 -1.86
CA GLY A 42 19.85 -6.96 -3.03
C GLY A 42 19.57 -6.24 -4.34
N TYR A 43 18.73 -5.19 -4.34
CA TYR A 43 18.46 -4.40 -5.54
C TYR A 43 18.44 -2.91 -5.25
N ALA A 44 18.79 -2.12 -6.26
CA ALA A 44 18.62 -0.68 -6.26
C ALA A 44 18.20 -0.23 -7.65
N PHE A 45 17.18 0.62 -7.73
CA PHE A 45 16.72 1.19 -8.99
C PHE A 45 16.19 2.60 -8.79
N LYS A 46 16.19 3.40 -9.86
CA LYS A 46 15.54 4.71 -9.86
C LYS A 46 14.05 4.53 -10.15
N ALA A 47 13.20 5.12 -9.31
CA ALA A 47 11.76 5.08 -9.49
C ALA A 47 11.37 5.55 -10.91
N PRO A 48 10.77 4.71 -11.75
CA PRO A 48 10.43 5.08 -13.12
C PRO A 48 9.26 6.07 -13.18
N THR A 49 8.38 6.03 -12.18
CA THR A 49 7.19 6.86 -11.99
C THR A 49 7.10 7.33 -10.55
N PRO A 50 6.27 8.35 -10.26
CA PRO A 50 5.91 8.68 -8.88
C PRO A 50 5.15 7.54 -8.19
N GLY A 51 5.35 7.40 -6.89
CA GLY A 51 4.80 6.29 -6.10
C GLY A 51 4.75 6.60 -4.62
N TRP A 52 4.58 5.56 -3.81
CA TRP A 52 4.49 5.64 -2.36
C TRP A 52 5.16 4.44 -1.71
N TYR A 53 5.85 4.68 -0.59
CA TYR A 53 6.10 3.62 0.36
C TYR A 53 4.81 3.30 1.10
N VAL A 54 4.48 2.01 1.18
CA VAL A 54 3.27 1.52 1.81
C VAL A 54 3.61 0.56 2.95
N ILE A 55 2.72 0.46 3.93
CA ILE A 55 2.75 -0.59 4.95
C ILE A 55 1.51 -1.47 4.78
N HIS A 56 1.72 -2.78 4.64
CA HIS A 56 0.62 -3.74 4.61
C HIS A 56 -0.01 -3.87 5.99
N ASN A 57 -1.31 -3.61 6.07
CA ASN A 57 -2.00 -3.48 7.35
C ASN A 57 -2.00 -4.79 8.17
N SER A 58 -1.94 -5.96 7.52
CA SER A 58 -1.95 -7.25 8.24
C SER A 58 -0.55 -7.78 8.57
N SER A 59 0.43 -7.62 7.69
CA SER A 59 1.77 -8.23 7.88
C SER A 59 2.83 -7.24 8.35
N GLY A 60 2.57 -5.94 8.29
CA GLY A 60 3.56 -4.90 8.54
C GLY A 60 4.64 -4.80 7.45
N ALA A 61 4.52 -5.56 6.35
CA ALA A 61 5.47 -5.52 5.26
C ALA A 61 5.50 -4.12 4.62
N ARG A 62 6.71 -3.60 4.39
CA ARG A 62 6.93 -2.28 3.78
C ARG A 62 7.54 -2.45 2.39
N THR A 63 6.89 -1.88 1.39
CA THR A 63 7.39 -1.88 0.00
C THR A 63 7.02 -0.58 -0.72
N ALA A 64 7.59 -0.37 -1.91
CA ALA A 64 7.28 0.76 -2.77
C ALA A 64 6.30 0.34 -3.86
N TYR A 65 5.22 1.10 -4.04
CA TYR A 65 4.28 0.94 -5.16
C TYR A 65 4.26 2.21 -6.01
N GLY A 66 4.09 2.06 -7.32
CA GLY A 66 3.73 3.16 -8.20
C GLY A 66 2.33 3.68 -7.88
N GLU A 67 2.11 4.98 -8.05
CA GLU A 67 0.79 5.58 -7.79
C GLU A 67 -0.32 4.97 -8.65
N ASN A 68 0.03 4.57 -9.87
CA ASN A 68 -0.86 3.89 -10.82
C ASN A 68 -1.22 2.46 -10.38
N GLU A 69 -0.48 1.86 -9.44
CA GLU A 69 -0.70 0.52 -8.90
C GLU A 69 -1.57 0.52 -7.63
N LEU A 70 -2.02 1.70 -7.21
CA LEU A 70 -2.83 1.90 -6.00
C LEU A 70 -4.24 2.37 -6.36
N ILE A 71 -5.22 1.95 -5.56
CA ILE A 71 -6.61 2.42 -5.60
C ILE A 71 -6.89 3.16 -4.29
N PRO A 72 -7.21 4.47 -4.30
CA PRO A 72 -7.52 5.19 -3.06
C PRO A 72 -8.84 4.72 -2.46
N LEU A 73 -8.81 4.46 -1.16
CA LEU A 73 -10.01 4.24 -0.36
C LEU A 73 -10.41 5.57 0.26
N ARG A 74 -11.32 6.28 -0.41
CA ARG A 74 -11.81 7.58 0.08
C ARG A 74 -12.79 7.36 1.23
N GLY A 75 -12.47 7.86 2.42
CA GLY A 75 -13.36 8.33 3.50
C GLY A 75 -14.40 7.39 4.12
N GLU A 76 -15.00 6.47 3.37
CA GLU A 76 -16.06 5.56 3.81
C GLU A 76 -15.54 4.14 4.05
N PHE A 77 -14.23 3.93 4.02
CA PHE A 77 -13.62 2.67 4.42
C PHE A 77 -13.39 2.69 5.93
N ALA A 78 -14.48 2.53 6.70
CA ALA A 78 -14.35 2.10 8.09
C ALA A 78 -13.70 0.72 8.06
N PRO A 79 -12.51 0.52 8.65
CA PRO A 79 -11.93 -0.80 8.69
C PRO A 79 -12.86 -1.70 9.51
N GLU A 80 -13.56 -2.62 8.86
CA GLU A 80 -14.18 -3.79 9.51
C GLU A 80 -13.09 -4.76 10.06
N GLN A 81 -11.97 -4.22 10.56
CA GLN A 81 -10.97 -4.98 11.28
C GLN A 81 -11.42 -5.21 12.72
N GLN A 82 -12.57 -5.86 12.91
CA GLN A 82 -12.91 -6.56 14.15
C GLN A 82 -14.12 -7.50 14.00
N LYS A 83 -14.26 -8.22 12.87
CA LYS A 83 -15.24 -9.32 12.77
C LYS A 83 -14.69 -10.57 12.08
N ALA A 84 -13.52 -11.02 12.53
CA ALA A 84 -12.98 -12.35 12.20
C ALA A 84 -12.40 -13.08 13.43
N ARG A 85 -12.88 -12.75 14.65
CA ARG A 85 -12.60 -13.50 15.88
C ARG A 85 -13.84 -14.09 16.55
N GLU A 86 -14.99 -14.11 15.88
CA GLU A 86 -16.20 -14.80 16.35
C GLU A 86 -16.60 -15.88 15.35
N ALA A 87 -15.78 -16.93 15.25
CA ALA A 87 -16.19 -18.19 14.66
C ALA A 87 -15.32 -19.32 15.23
N GLN A 88 -15.46 -19.55 16.54
CA GLN A 88 -15.29 -20.89 17.10
C GLN A 88 -16.63 -21.27 17.73
N PRO A 89 -17.34 -22.27 17.17
CA PRO A 89 -18.63 -22.74 17.70
C PRO A 89 -18.46 -23.54 19.00
N ALA A 90 -19.60 -23.68 19.69
CA ALA A 90 -19.88 -24.29 21.01
C ALA A 90 -18.98 -25.43 21.50
#